data_AF-A0A9P6SQD0-F1
#
_entry.id   AF-A0A9P6SQD0-F1
#
_cell.length_a   1.000
_cell.length_b   1.000
_cell.length_c   1.000
_cell.angle_alpha   90.00
_cell.angle_beta   90.00
_cell.angle_gamma   90.00
#
_symmetry.space_group_name_H-M   'P 1'
#
loop_
_entity.id
_entity.type
_entity.pdbx_description
1 polymer ?
#
loop_
_entity_poly.entity_id
_entity_poly.type
_entity_poly.pdbx_seq_one_letter_code
_entity_poly.pdbx_strand_id
1 'polypeptide(L)'
;MRPDDIHCIDTSQSKIVEGNLEVVVLFPKERRSKQRIIKTTKVWHHSVPELCPVKTYNVYRIRTSSFDKKMAHPKDRNTRFTPLMRNCQDLSLPISTDRISNHMQSVSQFIPSWDDSQKLKARAIGATMALRNGVSVDDVMVQGNWSSTDIVNEFYRLSRSTALNFTTS
;
A
#
# COMPACT_ATOMS: atom_id res chain seq x y z
N MET A 1 0.02 -2.10 -2.36
CA MET A 1 1.35 -1.44 -2.25
C MET A 1 2.27 -2.21 -1.29
N ARG A 2 3.55 -2.31 -1.65
CA ARG A 2 4.62 -2.89 -0.83
C ARG A 2 5.31 -1.80 0.02
N PRO A 3 5.99 -2.14 1.12
CA PRO A 3 6.82 -1.17 1.85
C PRO A 3 7.81 -0.42 0.93
N ASP A 4 8.38 -1.15 -0.02
CA ASP A 4 9.29 -0.60 -1.05
C ASP A 4 8.59 0.39 -1.99
N ASP A 5 7.32 0.13 -2.35
CA ASP A 5 6.54 1.08 -3.16
C ASP A 5 6.31 2.36 -2.37
N ILE A 6 5.93 2.24 -1.08
CA ILE A 6 5.68 3.38 -0.19
C ILE A 6 6.94 4.23 0.00
N HIS A 7 8.10 3.59 0.17
CA HIS A 7 9.40 4.26 0.28
C HIS A 7 9.74 5.08 -0.99
N CYS A 8 9.25 4.64 -2.15
CA CYS A 8 9.54 5.26 -3.44
C CYS A 8 8.41 6.19 -3.93
N ILE A 9 7.46 6.59 -3.07
CA ILE A 9 6.44 7.58 -3.43
C ILE A 9 7.09 8.97 -3.57
N ASP A 10 6.87 9.62 -4.70
CA ASP A 10 7.24 11.01 -4.94
C ASP A 10 6.07 11.96 -4.71
N THR A 11 6.14 12.70 -3.61
CA THR A 11 5.12 13.68 -3.24
C THR A 11 5.05 14.86 -4.18
N SER A 12 6.14 15.18 -4.89
CA SER A 12 6.13 16.28 -5.86
C SER A 12 5.33 15.96 -7.12
N GLN A 13 5.12 14.67 -7.41
CA GLN A 13 4.31 14.18 -8.53
C GLN A 13 2.93 13.66 -8.08
N SER A 14 2.74 13.45 -6.78
CA SER A 14 1.48 12.98 -6.21
C SER A 14 0.51 14.14 -6.00
N LYS A 15 -0.79 13.91 -6.21
CA LYS A 15 -1.80 14.97 -6.19
C LYS A 15 -3.16 14.45 -5.75
N ILE A 16 -4.04 15.36 -5.33
CA ILE A 16 -5.45 15.07 -5.12
C ILE A 16 -6.21 15.41 -6.39
N VAL A 17 -6.99 14.46 -6.90
CA VAL A 17 -7.84 14.57 -8.09
C VAL A 17 -9.23 14.10 -7.70
N GLU A 18 -10.24 14.96 -7.87
CA GLU A 18 -11.64 14.63 -7.58
C GLU A 18 -11.83 14.05 -6.16
N GLY A 19 -11.18 14.65 -5.16
CA GLY A 19 -11.25 14.19 -3.77
C GLY A 19 -10.49 12.90 -3.46
N ASN A 20 -9.87 12.25 -4.45
CA ASN A 20 -9.06 11.04 -4.29
C ASN A 20 -7.57 11.37 -4.38
N LEU A 21 -6.73 10.58 -3.72
CA LEU A 21 -5.28 10.76 -3.75
C LEU A 21 -4.67 9.89 -4.85
N GLU A 22 -3.96 10.49 -5.79
CA GLU A 22 -3.09 9.81 -6.74
C GLU A 22 -1.65 9.84 -6.23
N VAL A 23 -1.15 8.68 -5.77
CA VAL A 23 0.25 8.55 -5.38
C VAL A 23 1.09 8.05 -6.55
N VAL A 24 2.21 8.72 -6.79
CA VAL A 24 3.17 8.35 -7.84
C VAL A 24 4.34 7.62 -7.21
N VAL A 25 4.53 6.36 -7.58
CA VAL A 25 5.63 5.49 -7.15
C VAL A 25 6.68 5.43 -8.25
N LEU A 26 7.89 5.91 -7.93
CA LEU A 26 9.02 5.85 -8.84
C LEU A 26 9.73 4.51 -8.73
N PHE A 27 9.96 3.87 -9.88
CA PHE A 27 10.74 2.63 -9.98
C PHE A 27 10.36 1.57 -8.92
N PRO A 28 9.08 1.15 -8.83
CA PRO A 28 8.69 0.05 -7.94
C PRO A 28 9.51 -1.21 -8.26
N LYS A 29 9.47 -2.22 -7.39
CA LYS A 29 10.18 -3.49 -7.64
C LYS A 29 9.73 -4.17 -8.95
N GLU A 30 8.50 -3.91 -9.37
CA GLU A 30 7.94 -4.33 -10.64
C GLU A 30 8.66 -3.69 -11.83
N ARG A 31 8.85 -4.49 -12.90
CA ARG A 31 9.44 -4.04 -14.15
C ARG A 31 8.54 -4.43 -15.31
N ARG A 32 8.44 -3.57 -16.32
CA ARG A 32 7.73 -3.88 -17.58
C ARG A 32 8.77 -4.04 -18.68
N SER A 33 8.80 -5.20 -19.33
CA SER A 33 9.80 -5.52 -20.36
C SER A 33 11.25 -5.28 -19.90
N LYS A 34 11.56 -5.68 -18.65
CA LYS A 34 12.84 -5.46 -17.96
C LYS A 34 13.21 -3.99 -17.65
N GLN A 35 12.39 -3.03 -18.03
CA GLN A 35 12.59 -1.61 -17.75
C GLN A 35 11.94 -1.20 -16.42
N ARG A 36 12.54 -0.18 -15.78
CA ARG A 36 11.93 0.49 -14.63
C ARG A 36 10.69 1.25 -15.11
N ILE A 37 9.66 1.29 -14.27
CA ILE A 37 8.42 1.99 -14.58
C ILE A 37 8.13 3.07 -13.54
N ILE A 38 7.21 3.97 -13.86
CA ILE A 38 6.54 4.83 -12.90
C ILE A 38 5.10 4.32 -12.77
N LYS A 39 4.64 4.11 -11.54
CA LYS A 39 3.30 3.60 -11.26
C LYS A 39 2.49 4.66 -10.52
N THR A 40 1.34 5.03 -11.06
CA THR A 40 0.35 5.84 -10.34
C THR A 40 -0.67 4.90 -9.70
N THR A 41 -0.95 5.11 -8.41
CA THR A 41 -1.97 4.36 -7.66
C THR A 41 -3.00 5.32 -7.10
N LYS A 42 -4.28 5.07 -7.36
CA LYS A 42 -5.39 5.84 -6.81
C LYS A 42 -5.75 5.30 -5.42
N VAL A 43 -5.87 6.20 -4.45
CA VAL A 43 -6.29 5.95 -3.09
C VAL A 43 -7.57 6.73 -2.86
N TRP A 44 -8.65 6.00 -2.64
CA TRP A 44 -9.98 6.58 -2.53
C TRP A 44 -10.19 7.25 -1.17
N HIS A 45 -10.96 8.34 -1.16
CA HIS A 45 -11.43 8.89 0.11
C HIS A 45 -12.41 7.91 0.78
N HIS A 46 -12.47 7.98 2.11
CA HIS A 46 -13.43 7.22 2.90
C HIS A 46 -14.47 8.18 3.50
N SER A 47 -15.71 7.72 3.65
CA SER A 47 -16.80 8.52 4.23
C SER A 47 -16.57 8.80 5.72
N VAL A 48 -16.12 7.79 6.47
CA VAL A 48 -15.70 7.94 7.88
C VAL A 48 -14.37 8.69 7.95
N PRO A 49 -14.31 9.90 8.55
CA PRO A 49 -13.13 10.75 8.50
C PRO A 49 -11.87 10.16 9.15
N GLU A 50 -12.02 9.41 10.25
CA GLU A 50 -10.93 8.77 11.00
C GLU A 50 -10.27 7.65 10.20
N LEU A 51 -11.01 7.07 9.25
CA LEU A 51 -10.55 6.01 8.36
C LEU A 51 -10.16 6.54 6.98
N CYS A 52 -10.30 7.85 6.73
CA CYS A 52 -10.09 8.44 5.42
C CYS A 52 -8.60 8.66 5.12
N PRO A 53 -7.99 7.88 4.20
CA PRO A 53 -6.58 8.00 3.90
C PRO A 53 -6.23 9.35 3.24
N VAL A 54 -7.17 9.94 2.48
CA VAL A 54 -6.98 11.26 1.86
C VAL A 54 -6.94 12.37 2.91
N LYS A 55 -7.84 12.31 3.91
CA LYS A 55 -7.82 13.26 5.04
C LYS A 55 -6.53 13.12 5.84
N THR A 56 -6.13 11.88 6.15
CA THR A 56 -4.87 11.58 6.84
C THR A 56 -3.67 12.11 6.06
N TYR A 57 -3.63 11.90 4.74
CA TYR A 57 -2.59 12.45 3.86
C TYR A 57 -2.53 13.98 3.94
N ASN A 58 -3.65 14.67 3.84
CA ASN A 58 -3.68 16.14 3.90
C ASN A 58 -3.13 16.67 5.23
N VAL A 59 -3.60 16.13 6.35
CA VAL A 59 -3.11 16.53 7.69
C VAL A 59 -1.62 16.23 7.84
N TYR A 60 -1.17 15.08 7.35
CA TYR A 60 0.24 14.72 7.35
C TYR A 60 1.09 15.69 6.51
N ARG A 61 0.61 16.09 5.33
CA ARG A 61 1.33 17.00 4.42
C ARG A 61 1.37 18.44 4.91
N ILE A 62 0.34 18.92 5.60
CA ILE A 62 0.39 20.22 6.30
C ILE A 62 1.58 20.27 7.27
N ARG A 63 1.88 19.15 7.96
CA ARG A 63 2.97 19.08 8.95
C ARG A 63 4.35 18.84 8.34
N THR A 64 4.44 18.30 7.13
CA THR A 64 5.70 17.80 6.55
C THR A 64 6.18 18.52 5.31
N SER A 65 5.29 19.19 4.57
CA SER A 65 5.62 19.83 3.28
C SER A 65 6.69 20.91 3.37
N SER A 66 6.77 21.67 4.48
CA SER A 66 7.82 22.66 4.71
C SER A 66 9.23 22.07 4.77
N PHE A 67 9.35 20.76 5.00
CA PHE A 67 10.62 20.02 5.06
C PHE A 67 10.91 19.24 3.77
N ASP A 68 10.17 19.48 2.70
CA ASP A 68 10.39 18.80 1.44
C ASP A 68 11.78 19.09 0.86
N LYS A 69 12.52 18.02 0.58
CA LYS A 69 13.84 18.09 -0.03
C LYS A 69 13.95 17.03 -1.10
N LYS A 70 14.28 17.47 -2.32
CA LYS A 70 14.63 16.55 -3.40
C LYS A 70 15.93 15.82 -3.04
N MET A 71 15.90 14.50 -3.11
CA MET A 71 17.05 13.65 -2.84
C MET A 71 17.23 12.58 -3.90
N ALA A 72 18.41 11.99 -3.94
CA ALA A 72 18.71 10.92 -4.89
C ALA A 72 17.78 9.72 -4.62
N HIS A 73 17.23 9.15 -5.69
CA HIS A 73 16.33 8.02 -5.57
C HIS A 73 17.10 6.76 -5.14
N PRO A 74 16.59 5.93 -4.19
CA PRO A 74 17.31 4.77 -3.66
C PRO A 74 17.76 3.75 -4.73
N LYS A 75 16.98 3.65 -5.81
CA LYS A 75 17.21 2.71 -6.92
C LYS A 75 17.90 3.34 -8.13
N ASP A 76 18.06 4.67 -8.13
CA ASP A 76 18.66 5.40 -9.24
C ASP A 76 19.23 6.74 -8.78
N ARG A 77 20.56 6.86 -8.73
CA ARG A 77 21.21 8.07 -8.17
C ARG A 77 21.02 9.32 -9.03
N ASN A 78 20.71 9.17 -10.31
CA ASN A 78 20.52 10.26 -11.26
C ASN A 78 19.12 10.88 -11.14
N THR A 79 18.14 10.09 -10.69
CA THR A 79 16.78 10.56 -10.46
C THR A 79 16.66 11.22 -9.09
N ARG A 80 16.01 12.37 -9.04
CA ARG A 80 15.68 13.08 -7.80
C ARG A 80 14.19 12.96 -7.51
N PHE A 81 13.81 12.77 -6.25
CA PHE A 81 12.42 12.67 -5.83
C PHE A 81 12.21 13.25 -4.42
N THR A 82 10.96 13.53 -4.06
CA THR A 82 10.60 14.03 -2.73
C THR A 82 9.83 12.94 -1.97
N PRO A 83 10.46 12.24 -1.01
CA PRO A 83 9.84 11.10 -0.35
C PRO A 83 8.62 11.49 0.47
N LEU A 84 7.61 10.62 0.48
CA LEU A 84 6.42 10.80 1.33
C LEU A 84 6.71 10.57 2.81
N MET A 85 7.23 9.39 3.15
CA MET A 85 7.40 9.00 4.55
C MET A 85 8.66 9.61 5.14
N ARG A 86 8.52 10.40 6.20
CA ARG A 86 9.60 11.12 6.88
C ARG A 86 9.92 10.57 8.26
N ASN A 87 11.17 10.76 8.69
CA ASN A 87 11.60 10.43 10.04
C ASN A 87 11.02 11.44 11.04
N CYS A 88 10.42 10.97 12.13
CA CYS A 88 9.84 11.86 13.15
C CYS A 88 10.88 12.68 13.92
N GLN A 89 12.13 12.22 14.00
CA GLN A 89 13.23 12.94 14.64
C GLN A 89 13.82 14.03 13.72
N ASP A 90 13.79 13.79 12.41
CA ASP A 90 14.25 14.74 11.39
C ASP A 90 13.38 14.62 10.14
N LEU A 91 12.45 15.56 9.99
CA LEU A 91 11.46 15.55 8.90
C LEU A 91 12.07 15.78 7.52
N SER A 92 13.34 16.23 7.44
CA SER A 92 14.05 16.38 6.18
C SER A 92 14.54 15.05 5.60
N LEU A 93 14.57 13.99 6.42
CA LEU A 93 15.06 12.66 6.05
C LEU A 93 13.91 11.67 5.82
N PRO A 94 14.04 10.76 4.84
CA PRO A 94 13.10 9.67 4.64
C PRO A 94 13.32 8.56 5.68
N ILE A 95 12.31 7.72 5.88
CA ILE A 95 12.48 6.44 6.57
C ILE A 95 12.78 5.31 5.59
N SER A 96 13.54 4.31 6.03
CA SER A 96 13.87 3.14 5.21
C SER A 96 12.67 2.22 4.98
N THR A 97 12.77 1.40 3.92
CA THR A 97 11.82 0.32 3.63
C THR A 97 11.58 -0.61 4.83
N ASP A 98 12.63 -0.94 5.59
CA ASP A 98 12.53 -1.83 6.76
C ASP A 98 11.73 -1.17 7.89
N ARG A 99 11.94 0.13 8.13
CA ARG A 99 11.17 0.87 9.13
C ARG A 99 9.69 0.96 8.76
N ILE A 100 9.39 1.17 7.47
CA ILE A 100 8.01 1.11 6.95
C ILE A 100 7.41 -0.27 7.20
N SER A 101 8.14 -1.35 6.88
CA SER A 101 7.71 -2.72 7.11
C SER A 101 7.42 -2.99 8.59
N ASN A 102 8.30 -2.55 9.49
CA ASN A 102 8.13 -2.71 10.94
C ASN A 102 6.89 -1.96 11.46
N HIS A 103 6.65 -0.73 10.99
CA HIS A 103 5.43 0.00 11.34
C HIS A 103 4.16 -0.70 10.84
N MET A 104 4.17 -1.21 9.60
CA MET A 104 3.04 -1.98 9.07
C MET A 104 2.77 -3.24 9.92
N GLN A 105 3.81 -3.95 10.33
CA GLN A 105 3.68 -5.13 11.19
C GLN A 105 3.13 -4.76 12.57
N SER A 106 3.64 -3.69 13.18
CA SER A 106 3.15 -3.19 14.48
C SER A 106 1.68 -2.79 14.42
N VAL A 107 1.25 -2.06 13.38
CA VAL A 107 -0.17 -1.69 13.20
C VAL A 107 -1.05 -2.93 12.99
N SER A 108 -0.54 -3.94 12.26
CA SER A 108 -1.30 -5.16 11.99
C SER A 108 -1.61 -5.96 13.26
N GLN A 109 -0.83 -5.81 14.35
CA GLN A 109 -1.09 -6.48 15.63
C GLN A 109 -2.37 -5.98 16.32
N PHE A 110 -2.84 -4.78 15.99
CA PHE A 110 -4.07 -4.21 16.54
C PHE A 110 -5.33 -4.59 15.75
N ILE A 111 -5.17 -5.29 14.62
CA ILE A 111 -6.31 -5.79 13.85
C ILE A 111 -6.74 -7.12 14.47
N PRO A 112 -8.00 -7.28 14.90
CA PRO A 112 -8.49 -8.53 15.48
C PRO A 112 -8.22 -9.72 14.55
N SER A 113 -7.71 -10.82 15.11
CA SER A 113 -7.57 -12.05 14.34
C SER A 113 -8.95 -12.63 14.06
N TRP A 114 -9.18 -13.10 12.83
CA TRP A 114 -10.45 -13.73 12.43
C TRP A 114 -10.43 -15.26 12.71
N ASP A 115 -9.28 -15.79 13.11
CA ASP A 115 -9.03 -17.17 13.55
C ASP A 115 -7.78 -17.19 14.47
N ASP A 116 -7.74 -18.06 15.48
CA ASP A 116 -6.64 -18.19 16.46
C ASP A 116 -5.31 -18.64 15.81
N SER A 117 -5.33 -19.09 14.56
CA SER A 117 -4.18 -19.77 13.93
C SER A 117 -3.32 -18.90 12.99
N GLN A 118 -3.81 -17.76 12.48
CA GLN A 118 -3.09 -17.02 11.42
C GLN A 118 -2.90 -15.54 11.72
N LYS A 119 -1.63 -15.12 11.88
CA LYS A 119 -1.22 -13.72 11.76
C LYS A 119 -1.66 -13.18 10.41
N LEU A 120 -2.67 -12.31 10.42
CA LEU A 120 -3.21 -11.70 9.23
C LEU A 120 -2.17 -10.79 8.59
N LYS A 121 -1.78 -11.09 7.36
CA LYS A 121 -0.97 -10.17 6.55
C LYS A 121 -1.90 -9.07 6.06
N ALA A 122 -1.52 -7.80 6.24
CA ALA A 122 -2.30 -6.64 5.78
C ALA A 122 -2.77 -6.74 4.30
N ARG A 123 -1.94 -7.35 3.43
CA ARG A 123 -2.31 -7.60 2.02
C ARG A 123 -3.43 -8.64 1.85
N ALA A 124 -3.47 -9.66 2.70
CA ALA A 124 -4.52 -10.68 2.67
C ALA A 124 -5.86 -10.10 3.12
N ILE A 125 -5.87 -9.29 4.19
CA ILE A 125 -7.07 -8.58 4.65
C ILE A 125 -7.61 -7.68 3.55
N GLY A 126 -6.76 -6.80 3.01
CA GLY A 126 -7.18 -5.81 2.01
C GLY A 126 -7.78 -6.46 0.76
N ALA A 127 -7.13 -7.51 0.24
CA ALA A 127 -7.66 -8.23 -0.90
C ALA A 127 -8.94 -9.01 -0.60
N THR A 128 -9.03 -9.67 0.55
CA THR A 128 -10.25 -10.38 0.95
C THR A 128 -11.43 -9.43 1.07
N MET A 129 -11.22 -8.26 1.69
CA MET A 129 -12.27 -7.23 1.79
C MET A 129 -12.63 -6.66 0.42
N ALA A 130 -11.67 -6.38 -0.45
CA ALA A 130 -11.96 -5.88 -1.81
C ALA A 130 -12.80 -6.88 -2.60
N LEU A 131 -12.41 -8.16 -2.60
CA LEU A 131 -13.16 -9.23 -3.26
C LEU A 131 -14.57 -9.39 -2.67
N ARG A 132 -14.72 -9.32 -1.34
CA ARG A 132 -16.04 -9.35 -0.67
C ARG A 132 -16.94 -8.19 -1.07
N ASN A 133 -16.36 -7.03 -1.39
CA ASN A 133 -17.09 -5.85 -1.85
C ASN A 133 -17.24 -5.80 -3.39
N GLY A 134 -16.98 -6.90 -4.10
CA GLY A 134 -17.24 -7.03 -5.54
C GLY A 134 -16.15 -6.44 -6.45
N VAL A 135 -14.99 -6.06 -5.92
CA VAL A 135 -13.84 -5.67 -6.76
C VAL A 135 -13.37 -6.89 -7.55
N SER A 136 -13.07 -6.70 -8.83
CA SER A 136 -12.62 -7.79 -9.70
C SER A 136 -11.29 -8.39 -9.19
N VAL A 137 -11.10 -9.70 -9.43
CA VAL A 137 -9.84 -10.37 -9.07
C VAL A 137 -8.65 -9.72 -9.80
N ASP A 138 -8.86 -9.27 -11.04
CA ASP A 138 -7.85 -8.62 -11.86
C ASP A 138 -7.41 -7.25 -11.28
N ASP A 139 -8.36 -6.45 -10.78
CA ASP A 139 -8.03 -5.18 -10.13
C ASP A 139 -7.30 -5.40 -8.80
N VAL A 140 -7.74 -6.39 -8.02
CA VAL A 140 -7.08 -6.78 -6.77
C VAL A 140 -5.65 -7.29 -7.04
N MET A 141 -5.46 -8.06 -8.12
CA MET A 141 -4.17 -8.54 -8.63
C MET A 141 -3.22 -7.39 -8.96
N VAL A 142 -3.69 -6.41 -9.75
CA VAL A 142 -2.92 -5.24 -10.16
C VAL A 142 -2.54 -4.37 -8.95
N GLN A 143 -3.45 -4.22 -7.99
CA GLN A 143 -3.22 -3.44 -6.78
C GLN A 143 -2.32 -4.16 -5.76
N GLY A 144 -2.46 -5.48 -5.64
CA GLY A 144 -1.64 -6.36 -4.81
C GLY A 144 -0.24 -6.60 -5.36
N ASN A 145 -0.05 -6.36 -6.66
CA ASN A 145 1.16 -6.68 -7.44
C ASN A 145 1.49 -8.17 -7.28
N TRP A 146 0.55 -9.01 -7.68
CA TRP A 146 0.62 -10.47 -7.61
C TRP A 146 0.80 -11.07 -9.00
N SER A 147 1.51 -12.19 -9.08
CA SER A 147 1.92 -12.80 -10.36
C SER A 147 0.89 -13.75 -10.96
N SER A 148 -0.06 -14.26 -10.17
CA SER A 148 -1.20 -15.02 -10.68
C SER A 148 -2.43 -14.89 -9.77
N THR A 149 -3.60 -15.07 -10.37
CA THR A 149 -4.90 -15.17 -9.67
C THR A 149 -4.92 -16.32 -8.66
N ASP A 150 -4.20 -17.40 -8.95
CA ASP A 150 -4.07 -18.55 -8.05
C ASP A 150 -3.39 -18.14 -6.74
N ILE A 151 -2.33 -17.32 -6.80
CA ILE A 151 -1.66 -16.82 -5.60
C ILE A 151 -2.62 -16.00 -4.73
N VAL A 152 -3.47 -15.18 -5.35
CA VAL A 152 -4.50 -14.41 -4.63
C VAL A 152 -5.47 -15.33 -3.93
N ASN A 153 -6.02 -16.27 -4.68
CA ASN A 153 -7.06 -17.15 -4.21
C ASN A 153 -6.54 -18.14 -3.17
N GLU A 154 -5.29 -18.58 -3.25
CA GLU A 154 -4.69 -19.59 -2.39
C GLU A 154 -4.04 -19.01 -1.12
N PHE A 155 -3.29 -17.90 -1.24
CA PHE A 155 -2.48 -17.38 -0.13
C PHE A 155 -3.03 -16.10 0.51
N TYR A 156 -3.94 -15.38 -0.16
CA TYR A 156 -4.34 -14.04 0.28
C TYR A 156 -5.85 -13.83 0.41
N ARG A 157 -6.66 -14.82 0.02
CA ARG A 157 -8.12 -14.81 0.21
C ARG A 157 -8.47 -15.61 1.46
N LEU A 158 -8.68 -14.91 2.58
CA LEU A 158 -8.94 -15.50 3.90
C LEU A 158 -10.31 -16.20 3.98
N SER A 159 -11.23 -15.90 3.06
CA SER A 159 -12.60 -16.43 3.06
C SER A 159 -12.77 -17.84 2.48
N ARG A 160 -11.72 -18.69 2.46
CA ARG A 160 -11.88 -20.11 2.09
C ARG A 160 -12.45 -20.98 3.22
N SER A 161 -12.40 -20.52 4.47
CA SER A 161 -13.01 -21.22 5.59
C SER A 161 -14.51 -20.90 5.68
N THR A 162 -15.32 -21.60 4.89
CA THR A 162 -16.73 -22.03 5.16
C THR A 162 -17.45 -22.37 3.86
N ALA A 163 -16.99 -23.41 3.17
CA ALA A 163 -17.85 -24.20 2.29
C ALA A 163 -17.26 -25.61 2.12
N LEU A 164 -16.92 -26.27 3.23
CA LEU A 164 -16.98 -27.73 3.26
C LEU A 164 -18.36 -28.12 3.75
N ASN A 165 -19.38 -27.82 2.94
CA ASN A 165 -20.66 -28.47 3.07
C ASN A 165 -20.55 -29.78 2.26
N PHE A 166 -19.94 -30.80 2.87
CA PHE A 166 -20.06 -32.18 2.40
C PHE A 166 -21.46 -32.66 2.80
N THR A 167 -22.49 -32.29 2.05
CA THR A 167 -23.81 -32.86 2.25
C THR A 167 -23.75 -34.38 2.09
N THR A 168 -24.12 -35.08 3.16
CA THR A 168 -24.75 -36.42 3.23
C THR A 168 -23.99 -37.62 2.67
N SER A 169 -23.68 -38.56 3.57
CA SER A 169 -23.97 -39.99 3.38
C SER A 169 -24.62 -40.52 4.65
#